data_AF-A0A931PSC8-F1
#
_entry.id   AF-A0A931PSC8-F1
#
_cell.length_a   1.000
_cell.length_b   1.000
_cell.length_c   1.000
_cell.angle_alpha   90.00
_cell.angle_beta   90.00
_cell.angle_gamma   90.00
#
_symmetry.space_group_name_H-M   'P 1'
#
loop_
_entity.id
_entity.type
_entity.pdbx_description
1 polymer ?
#
loop_
_entity_poly.entity_id
_entity_poly.type
_entity_poly.pdbx_seq_one_letter_code
_entity_poly.pdbx_strand_id
1 'polypeptide(L)'
;MRIKTERLELVAGNLELSEAEINDLNEFSRLLNAQVTDWPPPLNDENSMRSARDYFAQNPDANGWGLWYFILRSENEQEHILIGGGGFKGRPSPDGTVEIGYSLLERFHKQG
;
A
#
# COMPACT_ATOMS: atom_id res chain seq x y z
N MET A 1 -0.57 9.90 -4.45
CA MET A 1 0.37 9.91 -5.61
C MET A 1 0.35 8.53 -6.25
N ARG A 2 0.59 8.40 -7.56
CA ARG A 2 0.64 7.09 -8.25
C ARG A 2 1.89 7.00 -9.12
N ILE A 3 2.62 5.89 -9.04
CA ILE A 3 3.79 5.58 -9.88
C ILE A 3 3.48 4.32 -10.68
N LYS A 4 3.60 4.39 -12.01
CA LYS A 4 3.44 3.23 -12.90
C LYS A 4 4.80 2.67 -13.27
N THR A 5 4.95 1.36 -13.14
CA THR A 5 6.06 0.59 -13.68
C THR A 5 5.56 -0.28 -14.84
N GLU A 6 6.43 -1.09 -15.41
CA GLU A 6 6.06 -2.05 -16.45
C GLU A 6 4.88 -2.94 -16.03
N ARG A 7 4.92 -3.48 -14.79
CA ARG A 7 3.95 -4.47 -14.31
C ARG A 7 3.13 -4.01 -13.10
N LEU A 8 3.61 -3.01 -12.37
CA LEU A 8 2.99 -2.56 -11.13
C LEU A 8 2.49 -1.13 -11.24
N GLU A 9 1.48 -0.82 -10.43
CA GLU A 9 1.15 0.52 -10.03
C GLU A 9 1.33 0.66 -8.52
N LEU A 10 2.10 1.65 -8.09
CA LEU A 10 2.35 1.96 -6.69
C LEU A 10 1.48 3.15 -6.32
N VAL A 11 0.58 2.97 -5.37
CA VAL A 11 -0.31 4.03 -4.88
C VAL A 11 0.18 4.47 -3.51
N ALA A 12 0.58 5.73 -3.37
CA ALA A 12 0.98 6.27 -2.08
C ALA A 12 -0.24 6.28 -1.13
N GLY A 13 -0.06 5.74 0.06
CA GLY A 13 -1.06 5.74 1.11
C GLY A 13 -1.41 7.15 1.58
N ASN A 14 -2.60 7.28 2.13
CA ASN A 14 -3.12 8.47 2.75
C ASN A 14 -4.16 8.06 3.81
N LEU A 15 -4.73 9.04 4.51
CA LEU A 15 -5.72 8.77 5.53
C LEU A 15 -6.95 8.04 4.98
N GLU A 16 -7.49 8.48 3.85
CA GLU A 16 -8.68 7.90 3.20
C GLU A 16 -8.51 6.41 2.87
N LEU A 17 -7.40 6.04 2.24
CA LEU A 17 -7.07 4.64 1.91
C LEU A 17 -6.89 3.80 3.18
N SER A 18 -6.19 4.33 4.19
CA SER A 18 -5.96 3.60 5.44
C SER A 18 -7.23 3.43 6.28
N GLU A 19 -8.18 4.35 6.18
CA GLU A 19 -9.50 4.22 6.81
C GLU A 19 -10.37 3.20 6.08
N ALA A 20 -10.35 3.22 4.74
CA ALA A 20 -11.07 2.24 3.93
C ALA A 20 -10.52 0.82 4.15
N GLU A 21 -9.19 0.65 4.19
CA GLU A 21 -8.53 -0.63 4.44
C GLU A 21 -9.03 -1.33 5.72
N ILE A 22 -9.33 -0.56 6.77
CA ILE A 22 -9.80 -1.08 8.06
C ILE A 22 -11.32 -1.32 8.07
N ASN A 23 -12.10 -0.42 7.46
CA ASN A 23 -13.55 -0.36 7.70
C ASN A 23 -14.39 -0.92 6.55
N ASP A 24 -13.90 -0.85 5.30
CA ASP A 24 -14.66 -1.26 4.12
C ASP A 24 -13.73 -1.63 2.95
N LEU A 25 -13.49 -2.94 2.79
CA LEU A 25 -12.65 -3.46 1.71
C LEU A 25 -13.24 -3.22 0.31
N ASN A 26 -14.55 -3.01 0.16
CA ASN A 26 -15.14 -2.66 -1.14
C ASN A 26 -14.80 -1.22 -1.50
N GLU A 27 -14.89 -0.31 -0.54
CA GLU A 27 -14.46 1.08 -0.73
C GLU A 27 -12.95 1.16 -0.97
N PHE A 28 -12.16 0.38 -0.23
CA PHE A 28 -10.72 0.29 -0.42
C PHE A 28 -10.36 -0.18 -1.84
N SER A 29 -11.03 -1.24 -2.31
CA SER A 29 -10.93 -1.73 -3.69
C SER A 29 -11.28 -0.65 -4.72
N ARG A 30 -12.38 0.08 -4.49
CA ARG A 30 -12.82 1.18 -5.35
C ARG A 30 -11.80 2.32 -5.42
N LEU A 31 -11.25 2.74 -4.28
CA LEU A 31 -10.25 3.81 -4.20
C LEU A 31 -8.93 3.43 -4.90
N LEU A 32 -8.55 2.15 -4.79
CA LEU A 32 -7.36 1.63 -5.46
C LEU A 32 -7.58 1.38 -6.96
N ASN A 33 -8.83 1.15 -7.39
CA ASN A 33 -9.18 0.58 -8.69
C ASN A 33 -8.49 -0.78 -8.89
N ALA A 34 -8.57 -1.64 -7.87
CA ALA A 34 -7.96 -2.97 -7.89
C ALA A 34 -8.73 -3.92 -6.97
N GLN A 35 -8.81 -5.18 -7.38
CA GLN A 35 -9.43 -6.24 -6.59
C GLN A 35 -8.63 -6.48 -5.30
N VAL A 36 -9.35 -6.52 -4.18
CA VAL A 36 -8.83 -6.87 -2.85
C VAL A 36 -9.37 -8.24 -2.49
N THR A 37 -8.50 -9.23 -2.33
CA THR A 37 -8.91 -10.61 -2.00
C THR A 37 -8.42 -11.02 -0.61
N ASP A 38 -7.23 -11.60 -0.51
CA ASP A 38 -6.72 -12.28 0.68
C ASP A 38 -5.93 -11.31 1.57
N TRP A 39 -6.52 -10.16 1.85
CA TRP A 39 -5.88 -9.05 2.56
C TRP A 39 -6.04 -9.15 4.09
N PRO A 40 -5.04 -8.76 4.90
CA PRO A 40 -3.70 -8.21 4.55
C PRO A 40 -2.66 -9.24 4.11
N PRO A 41 -1.51 -8.78 3.54
CA PRO A 41 -0.37 -9.64 3.28
C PRO A 41 0.28 -10.13 4.59
N PRO A 42 1.14 -11.17 4.54
CA PRO A 42 1.82 -11.70 5.72
C PRO A 42 2.57 -10.62 6.51
N LEU A 43 2.74 -10.79 7.82
CA LEU A 43 3.36 -9.82 8.75
C LEU A 43 2.57 -8.52 8.97
N ASN A 44 1.46 -8.33 8.26
CA ASN A 44 0.52 -7.26 8.50
C ASN A 44 -0.73 -7.82 9.19
N ASP A 45 -1.24 -7.04 10.13
CA ASP A 45 -2.48 -7.29 10.85
C ASP A 45 -3.24 -5.97 11.07
N GLU A 46 -4.39 -6.06 11.71
CA GLU A 46 -5.24 -4.90 12.02
C GLU A 46 -4.51 -3.84 12.86
N ASN A 47 -3.54 -4.24 13.70
CA ASN A 47 -2.74 -3.31 14.48
C ASN A 47 -1.74 -2.53 13.61
N SER A 48 -1.13 -3.19 12.64
CA SER A 48 -0.28 -2.53 11.64
C SER A 48 -1.08 -1.56 10.76
N MET A 49 -2.31 -1.92 10.37
CA MET A 49 -3.21 -1.03 9.61
C MET A 49 -3.59 0.21 10.41
N ARG A 50 -3.98 0.04 11.68
CA ARG A 50 -4.25 1.17 12.59
C ARG A 50 -3.04 2.08 12.75
N SER A 51 -1.85 1.50 12.88
CA SER A 51 -0.61 2.27 12.96
C SER A 51 -0.37 3.11 11.70
N ALA A 52 -0.65 2.56 10.51
CA ALA A 52 -0.56 3.29 9.24
C ALA A 52 -1.59 4.43 9.17
N ARG A 53 -2.85 4.17 9.56
CA ARG A 53 -3.89 5.19 9.66
C ARG A 53 -3.50 6.34 10.59
N ASP A 54 -3.03 6.03 11.79
CA ASP A 54 -2.62 7.05 12.76
C ASP A 54 -1.41 7.84 12.29
N TYR A 55 -0.49 7.21 11.56
CA TYR A 55 0.62 7.90 10.90
C TYR A 55 0.12 8.92 9.88
N PHE A 56 -0.79 8.55 8.99
CA PHE A 56 -1.34 9.47 7.98
C PHE A 56 -2.23 10.56 8.59
N ALA A 57 -2.95 10.27 9.66
CA ALA A 57 -3.72 11.27 10.40
C ALA A 57 -2.81 12.35 11.01
N GLN A 58 -1.65 11.95 11.54
CA GLN A 58 -0.65 12.87 12.12
C GLN A 58 0.21 13.57 11.07
N ASN A 59 0.33 12.99 9.87
CA ASN A 59 1.19 13.49 8.80
C ASN A 59 0.45 13.61 7.46
N PRO A 60 -0.49 14.56 7.30
CA PRO A 60 -1.24 14.74 6.05
C PRO A 60 -0.34 14.98 4.81
N ASP A 61 0.83 15.58 5.01
CA ASP A 61 1.82 15.86 3.97
C ASP A 61 2.83 14.72 3.76
N ALA A 62 2.59 13.53 4.31
CA ALA A 62 3.44 12.36 4.12
C ALA A 62 3.26 11.70 2.74
N ASN A 63 2.63 12.34 1.77
CA ASN A 63 2.43 11.77 0.44
C ASN A 63 3.77 11.33 -0.17
N GLY A 64 3.91 10.02 -0.43
CA GLY A 64 5.15 9.41 -0.90
C GLY A 64 6.12 8.88 0.16
N TRP A 65 5.84 9.19 1.43
CA TRP A 65 6.49 8.67 2.62
C TRP A 65 5.51 7.77 3.40
N GLY A 66 6.01 6.81 4.18
CA GLY A 66 5.14 5.81 4.79
C GLY A 66 4.72 4.72 3.80
N LEU A 67 3.49 4.24 3.93
CA LEU A 67 2.95 3.10 3.19
C LEU A 67 2.61 3.42 1.74
N TRP A 68 2.90 2.48 0.86
CA TRP A 68 2.47 2.40 -0.53
C TRP A 68 1.78 1.05 -0.77
N TYR A 69 0.71 1.07 -1.55
CA TYR A 69 -0.01 -0.11 -1.99
C TYR A 69 0.46 -0.53 -3.38
N PHE A 70 0.72 -1.83 -3.55
CA PHE A 70 1.29 -2.40 -4.78
C PHE A 70 0.20 -3.13 -5.56
N ILE A 71 -0.15 -2.60 -6.72
CA ILE A 71 -1.17 -3.15 -7.61
C ILE A 71 -0.48 -3.85 -8.77
N LEU A 72 -0.78 -5.13 -8.98
CA LEU A 72 -0.42 -5.85 -10.19
C LEU A 72 -1.37 -5.44 -11.32
N ARG A 73 -0.81 -4.93 -12.41
CA ARG A 73 -1.57 -4.47 -13.56
C ARG A 73 -1.92 -5.63 -14.49
N SER A 74 -3.13 -5.58 -15.04
CA SER A 74 -3.59 -6.42 -16.16
C SER A 74 -3.90 -5.51 -17.36
N GLU A 75 -4.02 -6.09 -18.56
CA GLU A 75 -4.50 -5.41 -19.77
C GLU A 75 -5.93 -4.88 -19.57
N ASN A 76 -6.74 -5.63 -18.84
CA ASN A 76 -8.05 -5.21 -18.38
C ASN A 76 -7.91 -4.54 -17.00
N GLU A 77 -8.23 -3.25 -16.89
CA GLU A 77 -8.12 -2.53 -15.61
C GLU A 77 -9.00 -3.12 -14.51
N GLN A 78 -10.11 -3.76 -14.86
CA GLN A 78 -10.99 -4.44 -13.90
C GLN A 78 -10.35 -5.69 -13.27
N GLU A 79 -9.23 -6.16 -13.82
CA GLU A 79 -8.45 -7.30 -13.34
C GLU A 79 -7.16 -6.87 -12.64
N HIS A 80 -7.00 -5.59 -12.32
CA HIS A 80 -5.92 -5.15 -11.43
C HIS A 80 -6.10 -5.79 -10.05
N ILE A 81 -5.01 -6.24 -9.44
CA ILE A 81 -5.06 -6.93 -8.14
C ILE A 81 -4.14 -6.22 -7.15
N LEU A 82 -4.62 -5.93 -5.95
CA LEU A 82 -3.78 -5.50 -4.85
C LEU A 82 -2.96 -6.70 -4.34
N ILE A 83 -1.64 -6.63 -4.48
CA ILE A 83 -0.75 -7.77 -4.20
C ILE A 83 0.08 -7.59 -2.93
N GLY A 84 0.11 -6.40 -2.36
CA GLY A 84 0.86 -6.11 -1.14
C GLY A 84 1.06 -4.63 -0.91
N GLY A 85 1.99 -4.32 -0.04
CA GLY A 85 2.37 -2.95 0.24
C GLY A 85 3.75 -2.87 0.85
N GLY A 86 4.28 -1.67 0.90
CA GLY A 86 5.57 -1.40 1.49
C GLY A 86 5.88 0.08 1.47
N GLY A 87 7.04 0.47 1.96
CA GLY A 87 7.43 1.86 1.94
C GLY A 87 8.41 2.19 3.06
N PHE A 88 8.52 3.49 3.32
CA PHE A 88 9.55 4.02 4.20
C PHE A 88 9.06 4.09 5.63
N LYS A 89 9.89 3.74 6.61
CA LYS A 89 9.62 4.01 8.03
C LYS A 89 9.85 5.48 8.37
N GLY A 90 9.04 6.36 7.78
CA GLY A 90 9.13 7.81 7.92
C GLY A 90 10.07 8.47 6.91
N ARG A 91 10.40 9.73 7.19
CA ARG A 91 11.31 10.55 6.37
C ARG A 91 12.78 10.13 6.58
N PRO A 92 13.70 10.50 5.67
CA PRO A 92 15.11 10.20 5.82
C PRO A 92 15.70 10.76 7.12
N SER A 93 16.63 10.02 7.70
CA SER A 93 17.50 10.48 8.77
C SER A 93 18.36 11.68 8.31
N PRO A 94 18.97 12.46 9.23
CA PRO A 94 19.80 13.62 8.87
C PRO A 94 20.99 13.30 7.94
N ASP A 95 21.45 12.06 7.94
CA ASP A 95 22.50 11.53 7.06
C ASP A 95 21.97 11.08 5.68
N GLY A 96 20.66 11.17 5.45
CA GLY A 96 19.98 10.76 4.22
C GLY A 96 19.53 9.29 4.20
N THR A 97 19.73 8.53 5.27
CA THR A 97 19.37 7.11 5.32
C THR A 97 17.86 6.91 5.47
N VAL A 98 17.30 5.92 4.77
CA VAL A 98 15.91 5.47 4.91
C VAL A 98 15.83 3.97 5.14
N GLU A 99 14.87 3.53 5.95
CA GLU A 99 14.54 2.12 6.09
C GLU A 99 13.26 1.81 5.31
N ILE A 100 13.28 0.70 4.57
CA ILE A 100 12.11 0.20 3.85
C ILE A 100 11.65 -1.13 4.42
N GLY A 101 10.33 -1.31 4.47
CA GLY A 101 9.69 -2.60 4.71
C GLY A 101 8.67 -2.87 3.61
N TYR A 102 8.46 -4.12 3.26
CA TYR A 102 7.41 -4.52 2.33
C TYR A 102 6.89 -5.91 2.67
N SER A 103 5.66 -6.18 2.25
CA SER A 103 5.04 -7.50 2.28
C SER A 103 4.14 -7.68 1.07
N LEU A 104 4.15 -8.91 0.53
CA LEU A 104 3.36 -9.32 -0.62
C LEU A 104 2.58 -10.58 -0.26
N LEU A 105 1.38 -10.72 -0.82
CA LEU A 105 0.63 -11.98 -0.79
C LEU A 105 1.48 -13.10 -1.41
N GLU A 106 1.58 -14.22 -0.72
CA GLU A 106 2.56 -15.28 -1.02
C GLU A 106 2.46 -15.82 -2.46
N ARG A 107 1.23 -15.90 -3.01
CA ARG A 107 1.00 -16.38 -4.39
C ARG A 107 1.65 -15.51 -5.48
N PHE A 108 2.07 -14.29 -5.17
CA PHE A 108 2.75 -13.39 -6.10
C PHE A 108 4.28 -13.33 -5.90
N HIS A 109 4.84 -14.13 -4.98
CA HIS A 109 6.29 -14.21 -4.81
C HIS A 109 6.96 -14.90 -6.00
N LYS A 110 8.29 -14.69 -6.15
CA LYS A 110 9.14 -15.29 -7.21
C LYS A 110 8.77 -14.88 -8.64
N GLN A 111 8.21 -13.69 -8.80
CA GLN A 111 7.83 -13.12 -10.09
C GLN A 111 8.65 -11.86 -10.45
N GLY A 112 9.84 -11.69 -9.85
CA GLY A 112 10.71 -10.51 -9.99
C GLY A 112 10.72 -9.68 -8.73
#